data_AF-A0A1M6X699-F1
#
_entry.id   AF-A0A1M6X699-F1
#
_cell.length_a   1.000
_cell.length_b   1.000
_cell.length_c   1.000
_cell.angle_alpha   90.00
_cell.angle_beta   90.00
_cell.angle_gamma   90.00
#
_symmetry.space_group_name_H-M   'P 1'
#
loop_
_entity.id
_entity.type
_entity.pdbx_description
1 polymer ?
#
loop_
_entity_poly.entity_id
_entity_poly.type
_entity_poly.pdbx_seq_one_letter_code
_entity_poly.pdbx_strand_id
1 'polypeptide(L)' 'MHALFKKVANTPQPRIFACLDEHGICRAFRQSAQPPGHTGWHEVNEQRLNWLGAQLPKSAFAIH' A
#
# COMPACT_ATOMS: atom_id res chain seq x y z
N MET A 1 38.77 17.26 -6.32
CA MET A 1 37.55 17.18 -7.15
C MET A 1 36.69 16.06 -6.58
N HIS A 2 35.69 16.38 -5.75
CA HIS A 2 34.86 15.36 -5.11
C HIS A 2 33.89 14.79 -6.14
N ALA A 3 34.06 13.51 -6.50
CA ALA A 3 33.14 12.80 -7.37
C ALA A 3 31.78 12.69 -6.65
N LEU A 4 30.76 13.32 -7.20
CA LEU A 4 29.37 13.15 -6.78
C LEU A 4 28.91 11.77 -7.27
N PHE A 5 29.01 10.77 -6.39
CA PHE A 5 28.41 9.46 -6.64
C PHE A 5 26.90 9.61 -6.74
N LYS A 6 26.36 9.52 -7.96
CA LYS A 6 24.92 9.37 -8.19
C LYS A 6 24.51 8.02 -7.62
N LYS A 7 24.01 7.99 -6.38
CA LYS A 7 23.21 6.87 -5.88
C LYS A 7 22.03 6.74 -6.83
N VAL A 8 22.03 5.70 -7.66
CA VAL A 8 20.80 5.22 -8.28
C VAL A 8 19.93 4.75 -7.11
N ALA A 9 19.06 5.65 -6.64
CA ALA A 9 18.05 5.27 -5.68
C ALA A 9 17.16 4.26 -6.41
N ASN A 10 17.27 2.98 -6.04
CA ASN A 10 16.27 1.98 -6.36
C ASN A 10 15.01 2.40 -5.60
N THR A 11 14.30 3.41 -6.11
CA THR A 11 13.04 3.90 -5.54
C THR A 11 12.08 2.73 -5.64
N PRO A 12 11.68 2.11 -4.52
CA PRO A 12 10.73 1.01 -4.58
C PRO A 12 9.46 1.54 -5.25
N GLN A 13 8.95 0.80 -6.22
CA GLN A 13 7.73 1.19 -6.92
C GLN A 13 6.63 1.45 -5.87
N PRO A 14 5.87 2.55 -5.99
CA PRO A 14 4.84 2.88 -5.02
C PRO A 14 3.78 1.77 -5.04
N ARG A 15 3.62 1.10 -3.91
CA ARG A 15 2.61 0.07 -3.70
C ARG A 15 1.37 0.70 -3.11
N ILE A 16 0.23 0.05 -3.29
CA ILE A 16 -1.05 0.54 -2.77
C ILE A 16 -1.38 -0.29 -1.54
N PHE A 17 -1.75 0.37 -0.45
CA PHE A 17 -2.18 -0.26 0.77
C PHE A 17 -3.60 0.19 1.12
N ALA A 18 -4.41 -0.76 1.58
CA ALA A 18 -5.73 -0.53 2.17
C ALA A 18 -5.65 -0.76 3.68
N CYS A 19 -6.19 0.15 4.48
CA CYS A 19 -6.34 -0.01 5.92
C CYS A 19 -7.69 -0.67 6.19
N LEU A 20 -7.67 -1.84 6.80
CA LEU A 20 -8.84 -2.61 7.20
C LEU A 20 -9.03 -2.50 8.72
N ASP A 21 -10.29 -2.43 9.15
CA ASP A 21 -10.63 -2.63 10.55
C ASP A 21 -10.74 -4.12 10.91
N GLU A 22 -11.08 -4.40 12.17
CA GLU A 22 -11.22 -5.75 12.72
C GLU A 22 -12.32 -6.59 12.01
N HIS A 23 -13.23 -5.93 11.28
CA HIS A 23 -14.29 -6.58 10.50
C HIS A 23 -13.91 -6.74 9.02
N GLY A 24 -12.69 -6.34 8.62
CA GLY A 24 -12.21 -6.40 7.24
C GLY A 24 -12.74 -5.27 6.34
N ILE A 25 -13.30 -4.20 6.94
CA ILE A 25 -13.86 -3.06 6.21
C ILE A 25 -12.74 -2.06 5.86
N CYS A 26 -12.69 -1.59 4.61
CA CYS A 26 -11.74 -0.56 4.21
C CYS A 26 -12.06 0.78 4.88
N ARG A 27 -11.08 1.34 5.58
CA ARG A 27 -11.15 2.66 6.22
C ARG A 27 -10.34 3.71 5.48
N ALA A 28 -9.24 3.32 4.86
CA ALA A 28 -8.35 4.27 4.18
C ALA A 28 -7.49 3.59 3.11
N PHE A 29 -6.93 4.41 2.22
CA PHE A 29 -5.91 4.01 1.26
C PHE A 29 -4.63 4.82 1.46
N ARG A 30 -3.49 4.20 1.13
CA ARG A 30 -2.22 4.91 1.04
C ARG A 30 -1.36 4.30 -0.05
N GLN A 31 -0.73 5.16 -0.85
CA GLN A 31 0.35 4.75 -1.74
C GLN A 31 1.69 5.01 -1.08
N SER A 32 2.51 3.98 -0.90
CA SER A 32 3.83 4.08 -0.30
C SER A 32 4.74 2.94 -0.76
N ALA A 33 6.05 3.16 -0.68
CA ALA A 33 7.03 2.10 -0.95
C ALA A 33 7.03 1.00 0.14
N GLN A 34 6.61 1.35 1.35
CA GLN A 34 6.59 0.51 2.54
C GLN A 34 5.22 0.55 3.22
N PRO A 35 4.84 -0.49 3.96
CA PRO A 35 3.59 -0.50 4.74
C PRO A 35 3.58 0.66 5.75
N PRO A 36 2.50 1.44 5.81
CA PRO A 36 2.40 2.57 6.72
C PRO A 36 2.06 2.13 8.15
N GLY A 37 3.06 1.65 8.88
CA GLY A 37 2.98 1.44 10.33
C GLY A 37 2.13 0.24 10.77
N HIS A 38 1.82 0.22 12.08
CA HIS A 38 1.41 -0.99 12.78
C HIS A 38 -0.10 -1.26 12.67
N THR A 39 -0.40 -2.32 11.92
CA THR A 39 -1.62 -3.13 11.94
C THR A 39 -2.78 -2.62 11.08
N GLY A 40 -3.43 -3.55 10.36
CA GLY A 40 -4.59 -3.29 9.51
C GLY A 40 -4.24 -2.88 8.07
N TRP A 41 -2.99 -2.59 7.74
CA TRP A 41 -2.59 -2.26 6.37
C TRP A 41 -2.28 -3.51 5.55
N HIS A 42 -3.01 -3.68 4.46
CA HIS A 42 -2.82 -4.77 3.51
C HIS A 42 -2.47 -4.22 2.15
N GLU A 43 -1.47 -4.83 1.51
CA GLU A 43 -1.11 -4.49 0.13
C GLU A 43 -2.23 -4.92 -0.82
N VAL A 44 -2.64 -4.02 -1.72
CA VAL A 44 -3.70 -4.24 -2.70
C VAL A 44 -3.19 -3.93 -4.11
N ASN A 45 -3.76 -4.59 -5.11
CA ASN A 45 -3.35 -4.39 -6.50
C ASN A 45 -3.84 -3.05 -7.07
N GLU A 46 -4.92 -2.48 -6.52
CA GLU A 46 -5.54 -1.25 -6.99
C GLU A 46 -6.26 -0.49 -5.86
N GLN A 47 -6.50 0.81 -6.07
CA GLN A 47 -7.32 1.62 -5.18
C GLN A 47 -8.71 1.83 -5.81
N ARG A 48 -9.77 1.39 -5.12
CA ARG A 48 -11.16 1.61 -5.53
C ARG A 48 -11.92 2.33 -4.44
N LEU A 49 -12.48 3.51 -4.75
CA LEU A 49 -13.24 4.31 -3.78
C LEU A 49 -14.49 3.59 -3.25
N ASN A 50 -15.08 2.68 -4.05
CA ASN A 50 -16.24 1.87 -3.63
C ASN A 50 -15.93 0.86 -2.52
N TRP A 51 -14.66 0.62 -2.20
CA TRP A 51 -14.28 -0.24 -1.08
C TRP A 51 -14.31 0.51 0.25
N LEU A 52 -14.27 1.85 0.26
CA LEU A 52 -14.38 2.62 1.51
C LEU A 52 -15.72 2.32 2.20
N GLY A 53 -15.66 1.81 3.43
CA GLY A 53 -16.85 1.37 4.17
C GLY A 53 -17.39 0.00 3.76
N ALA A 54 -16.69 -0.75 2.89
CA ALA A 54 -17.06 -2.10 2.48
C ALA A 54 -15.94 -3.13 2.75
N GLN A 55 -16.30 -4.41 2.79
CA GLN A 55 -15.32 -5.50 2.90
C GLN A 55 -14.56 -5.65 1.58
N LEU A 56 -13.23 -5.81 1.67
CA LEU A 56 -12.42 -6.04 0.48
C LEU A 56 -12.62 -7.47 -0.05
N PRO A 57 -12.84 -7.65 -1.37
CA PRO A 57 -12.81 -8.98 -1.96
C PRO A 57 -11.40 -9.56 -1.87
N LYS A 58 -11.28 -10.89 -1.76
CA LYS A 58 -9.97 -11.57 -1.69
C LYS A 58 -9.06 -11.28 -2.91
N SER A 59 -9.64 -10.94 -4.05
CA SER A 59 -8.91 -10.54 -5.27
C SER A 59 -8.30 -9.14 -5.19
N ALA A 60 -8.72 -8.30 -4.25
CA ALA A 60 -8.14 -6.97 -4.06
C ALA A 60 -6.70 -7.02 -3.55
N PHE A 61 -6.38 -8.04 -2.74
CA PHE A 61 -5.07 -8.19 -2.11
C PHE A 61 -4.00 -8.58 -3.12
N ALA A 62 -2.81 -7.99 -2.98
CA ALA A 62 -1.65 -8.42 -3.73
C ALA A 62 -1.32 -9.87 -3.37
N ILE A 63 -1.14 -10.71 -4.40
CA ILE A 63 -0.71 -12.10 -4.22
C ILE A 63 0.82 -12.06 -4.18
N HIS A 64 1.43 -12.44 -3.06
CA HIS A 64 2.87 -12.59 -2.89
C HIS A 64 3.30 -14.05 -2.98
#